data_AF-A0A521IE66-F1
#
_entry.id   AF-A0A521IE66-F1
#
_cell.length_a   1.000
_cell.length_b   1.000
_cell.length_c   1.000
_cell.angle_alpha   90.00
_cell.angle_beta   90.00
_cell.angle_gamma   90.00
#
_symmetry.space_group_name_H-M   'P 1'
#
loop_
_entity.id
_entity.type
_entity.pdbx_description
1 polymer ?
#
loop_
_entity_poly.entity_id
_entity_poly.type
_entity_poly.pdbx_seq_one_letter_code
_entity_poly.pdbx_strand_id
1 'polypeptide(L)'
;MSAPVCLHNGTLVTGFTVMENCSVYIQDGKIEDVFSEKRFLQKHFDPSVRIFDVEGAFIVPGLIDTHIHGFAGFGTEDNSPEAIIEMSRTLAQFGVTAFNPTLYPSEPDTMIASIKAVVDAMGKESGARIMGLHLEGPFISPDRLGVQRPETLSSVHIELMERLWTASEGHIVNMTVAPEIKGMRELALYCIKKNIVLQAGHTNATYENMVEGMQAGILHSTHIFNAMSEMHHRNPGAAGAILIHPEMTCELIADGFHVHPDLIRLLVRDKPLDKIVLVTDSLKPTEQRTGNLIANGEEVIYHDGCFHRKKDDVIAGSALTMINGVKN
;
A
#
# COMPACT_ATOMS: atom_id res chain seq x y z
N MET A 1 -21.50 -17.70 -13.43
CA MET A 1 -20.14 -18.22 -13.18
C MET A 1 -19.29 -17.80 -14.36
N SER A 2 -18.10 -17.28 -14.13
CA SER A 2 -17.17 -16.95 -15.22
C SER A 2 -16.72 -18.24 -15.93
N ALA A 3 -16.48 -18.17 -17.24
CA ALA A 3 -15.93 -19.31 -17.97
C ALA A 3 -14.56 -19.68 -17.38
N PRO A 4 -14.23 -20.99 -17.22
CA PRO A 4 -12.92 -21.41 -16.76
C PRO A 4 -11.80 -20.89 -17.68
N VAL A 5 -10.64 -20.64 -17.10
CA VAL A 5 -9.47 -20.10 -17.80
C VAL A 5 -8.29 -21.03 -17.61
N CYS A 6 -7.53 -21.30 -18.66
CA CYS A 6 -6.23 -21.95 -18.57
C CYS A 6 -5.16 -21.04 -19.18
N LEU A 7 -4.18 -20.66 -18.38
CA LEU A 7 -2.94 -20.03 -18.84
C LEU A 7 -1.93 -21.15 -19.07
N HIS A 8 -1.22 -21.20 -20.21
CA HIS A 8 -0.20 -22.21 -20.49
C HIS A 8 1.05 -21.61 -21.10
N ASN A 9 2.13 -22.40 -21.19
CA ASN A 9 3.45 -21.97 -21.68
C ASN A 9 4.02 -20.78 -20.87
N GLY A 10 3.90 -20.81 -19.54
CA GLY A 10 4.37 -19.73 -18.66
C GLY A 10 5.45 -20.15 -17.67
N THR A 11 6.18 -19.15 -17.15
CA THR A 11 7.07 -19.31 -16.00
C THR A 11 6.33 -18.95 -14.72
N LEU A 12 5.92 -19.94 -13.95
CA LEU A 12 5.10 -19.75 -12.75
C LEU A 12 5.96 -19.45 -11.52
N VAL A 13 5.61 -18.39 -10.79
CA VAL A 13 6.16 -18.07 -9.46
C VAL A 13 5.11 -18.38 -8.41
N THR A 14 5.38 -19.30 -7.49
CA THR A 14 4.41 -19.75 -6.47
C THR A 14 4.54 -19.04 -5.12
N GLY A 15 5.52 -18.15 -4.99
CA GLY A 15 5.97 -17.56 -3.73
C GLY A 15 7.09 -18.35 -3.04
N PHE A 16 7.32 -19.60 -3.44
CA PHE A 16 8.41 -20.45 -2.90
C PHE A 16 9.33 -21.02 -3.97
N THR A 17 8.80 -21.23 -5.18
CA THR A 17 9.52 -21.83 -6.30
C THR A 17 9.19 -21.11 -7.61
N VAL A 18 10.15 -21.13 -8.54
CA VAL A 18 9.96 -20.72 -9.93
C VAL A 18 9.95 -21.99 -10.78
N MET A 19 8.91 -22.16 -11.60
CA MET A 19 8.70 -23.34 -12.44
C MET A 19 8.46 -22.91 -13.89
N GLU A 20 9.37 -23.29 -14.78
CA GLU A 20 9.23 -23.03 -16.22
C GLU A 20 8.25 -24.00 -16.88
N ASN A 21 7.72 -23.61 -18.05
CA ASN A 21 6.84 -24.43 -18.88
C ASN A 21 5.66 -24.99 -18.07
N CYS A 22 4.94 -24.11 -17.39
CA CYS A 22 3.80 -24.43 -16.55
C CYS A 22 2.50 -23.85 -17.10
N SER A 23 1.41 -24.45 -16.64
CA SER A 23 0.05 -24.06 -16.93
C SER A 23 -0.74 -23.94 -15.63
N VAL A 24 -1.62 -22.94 -15.57
CA VAL A 24 -2.49 -22.66 -14.42
C VAL A 24 -3.94 -22.75 -14.89
N TYR A 25 -4.72 -23.62 -14.26
CA TYR A 25 -6.14 -23.77 -14.54
C TYR A 25 -6.96 -23.10 -13.43
N ILE A 26 -7.89 -22.24 -13.84
CA ILE A 26 -8.69 -21.39 -12.98
C ILE A 26 -10.17 -21.69 -13.26
N GLN A 27 -10.91 -22.02 -12.21
CA GLN A 27 -12.34 -22.30 -12.28
C GLN A 27 -13.05 -21.66 -11.08
N ASP A 28 -14.20 -21.05 -11.32
CA ASP A 28 -15.02 -20.38 -10.28
C ASP A 28 -14.23 -19.38 -9.42
N GLY A 29 -13.30 -18.66 -10.06
CA GLY A 29 -12.46 -17.65 -9.41
C GLY A 29 -11.34 -18.21 -8.52
N LYS A 30 -11.05 -19.51 -8.60
CA LYS A 30 -10.00 -20.18 -7.81
C LYS A 30 -9.01 -20.87 -8.74
N ILE A 31 -7.75 -20.92 -8.30
CA ILE A 31 -6.75 -21.78 -8.93
C ILE A 31 -7.09 -23.22 -8.55
N GLU A 32 -7.47 -24.02 -9.54
CA GLU A 32 -7.92 -25.40 -9.35
C GLU A 32 -6.78 -26.39 -9.57
N ASP A 33 -5.88 -26.11 -10.52
CA ASP A 33 -4.75 -26.99 -10.80
C ASP A 33 -3.55 -26.20 -11.37
N VAL A 34 -2.35 -26.73 -11.11
CA VAL A 34 -1.08 -26.26 -11.66
C VAL A 34 -0.33 -27.47 -12.20
N PHE A 35 0.03 -27.44 -13.47
CA PHE A 35 0.67 -28.57 -14.14
C PHE A 35 1.67 -28.12 -15.20
N SER A 36 2.54 -29.03 -15.63
CA SER A 36 3.52 -28.72 -16.67
C SER A 36 2.89 -28.65 -18.06
N GLU A 37 3.57 -27.97 -18.98
CA GLU A 37 3.19 -27.86 -20.38
C GLU A 37 3.07 -29.23 -21.05
N LYS A 38 3.95 -30.17 -20.67
CA LYS A 38 3.84 -31.58 -21.11
C LYS A 38 2.49 -32.20 -20.73
N ARG A 39 1.98 -31.92 -19.53
CA ARG A 39 0.66 -32.41 -19.10
C ARG A 39 -0.46 -31.64 -19.80
N PHE A 40 -0.31 -30.33 -20.01
CA PHE A 40 -1.25 -29.52 -20.78
C PHE A 40 -1.51 -30.11 -22.16
N LEU A 41 -0.46 -30.43 -22.92
CA LEU A 41 -0.55 -31.03 -24.27
C LEU A 41 -1.23 -32.40 -24.30
N GLN A 42 -1.39 -33.07 -23.16
CA GLN A 42 -2.05 -34.36 -23.02
C GLN A 42 -3.48 -34.25 -22.47
N LYS A 43 -3.85 -33.09 -21.93
CA LYS A 43 -5.20 -32.85 -21.37
C LYS A 43 -6.19 -32.55 -22.50
N HIS A 44 -7.43 -32.99 -22.27
CA HIS A 44 -8.57 -32.58 -23.07
C HIS A 44 -9.37 -31.56 -22.25
N PHE A 45 -9.50 -30.35 -22.77
CA PHE A 45 -10.27 -29.30 -22.14
C PHE A 45 -11.68 -29.27 -22.71
N ASP A 46 -12.65 -28.95 -21.86
CA ASP A 46 -14.00 -28.64 -22.31
C ASP A 46 -13.96 -27.40 -23.23
N PRO A 47 -14.76 -27.34 -24.32
CA PRO A 47 -14.78 -26.20 -25.23
C PRO A 47 -15.11 -24.85 -24.57
N SER A 48 -15.70 -24.85 -23.38
CA SER A 48 -15.97 -23.65 -22.59
C SER A 48 -14.73 -23.06 -21.90
N VAL A 49 -13.63 -23.82 -21.79
CA VAL A 49 -12.38 -23.36 -21.19
C VAL A 49 -11.69 -22.39 -22.15
N ARG A 50 -11.42 -21.17 -21.66
CA ARG A 50 -10.63 -20.17 -22.39
C ARG A 50 -9.15 -20.45 -22.17
N ILE A 51 -8.44 -20.81 -23.24
CA ILE A 51 -7.02 -21.13 -23.21
C ILE A 51 -6.23 -19.90 -23.69
N PHE A 52 -5.21 -19.52 -22.93
CA PHE A 52 -4.27 -18.44 -23.25
C PHE A 52 -2.85 -18.99 -23.23
N ASP A 53 -2.18 -18.93 -24.37
CA ASP A 53 -0.72 -19.07 -24.44
C ASP A 53 -0.12 -17.77 -23.90
N VAL A 54 0.69 -17.86 -22.84
CA VAL A 54 1.37 -16.68 -22.28
C VAL A 54 2.77 -16.47 -22.85
N GLU A 55 3.15 -17.23 -23.88
CA GLU A 55 4.35 -17.02 -24.70
C GLU A 55 5.67 -16.96 -23.88
N GLY A 56 5.77 -17.77 -22.84
CA GLY A 56 6.92 -17.82 -21.93
C GLY A 56 6.91 -16.77 -20.83
N ALA A 57 5.89 -15.90 -20.77
CA ALA A 57 5.78 -14.85 -19.77
C ALA A 57 5.68 -15.40 -18.33
N PHE A 58 5.98 -14.54 -17.37
CA PHE A 58 5.80 -14.87 -15.95
C PHE A 58 4.32 -14.91 -15.58
N ILE A 59 3.93 -15.96 -14.87
CA ILE A 59 2.64 -16.05 -14.18
C ILE A 59 2.95 -15.89 -12.69
N VAL A 60 2.45 -14.81 -12.09
CA VAL A 60 2.69 -14.46 -10.68
C VAL A 60 1.35 -14.28 -9.96
N PRO A 61 1.29 -14.43 -8.62
CA PRO A 61 0.18 -13.92 -7.85
C PRO A 61 0.00 -12.44 -8.13
N GLY A 62 -1.24 -11.99 -8.24
CA GLY A 62 -1.51 -10.57 -8.49
C GLY A 62 -0.96 -9.70 -7.38
N LEU A 63 -0.44 -8.53 -7.75
CA LEU A 63 0.23 -7.62 -6.83
C LEU A 63 -0.80 -7.00 -5.88
N ILE A 64 -0.36 -6.73 -4.65
CA ILE A 64 -1.18 -6.14 -3.60
C ILE A 64 -0.53 -4.84 -3.16
N ASP A 65 -1.27 -3.73 -3.22
CA ASP A 65 -0.77 -2.42 -2.83
C ASP A 65 -1.49 -1.91 -1.58
N THR A 66 -0.83 -1.98 -0.43
CA THR A 66 -1.45 -1.66 0.87
C THR A 66 -1.37 -0.19 1.25
N HIS A 67 -0.67 0.62 0.46
CA HIS A 67 -0.49 2.05 0.68
C HIS A 67 -0.45 2.77 -0.67
N ILE A 68 -1.59 3.34 -1.05
CA ILE A 68 -1.81 4.04 -2.32
C ILE A 68 -2.91 5.11 -2.17
N HIS A 69 -2.59 6.36 -2.48
CA HIS A 69 -3.52 7.48 -2.37
C HIS A 69 -4.39 7.69 -3.62
N GLY A 70 -3.84 7.38 -4.80
CA GLY A 70 -4.54 7.56 -6.05
C GLY A 70 -3.82 6.94 -7.26
N PHE A 71 -4.54 6.84 -8.37
CA PHE A 71 -4.04 6.27 -9.61
C PHE A 71 -4.85 6.76 -10.83
N ALA A 72 -4.17 6.98 -11.94
CA ALA A 72 -4.72 7.33 -13.26
C ALA A 72 -5.68 8.55 -13.26
N GLY A 73 -5.46 9.51 -12.37
CA GLY A 73 -6.29 10.72 -12.23
C GLY A 73 -7.46 10.60 -11.25
N PHE A 74 -7.54 9.51 -10.50
CA PHE A 74 -8.56 9.27 -9.47
C PHE A 74 -7.89 9.02 -8.12
N GLY A 75 -8.48 9.51 -7.02
CA GLY A 75 -7.91 9.34 -5.69
C GLY A 75 -8.92 9.42 -4.57
N THR A 76 -8.48 9.04 -3.37
CA THR A 76 -9.31 9.11 -2.14
C THR A 76 -9.74 10.53 -1.78
N GLU A 77 -8.92 11.52 -2.16
CA GLU A 77 -9.22 12.95 -2.03
C GLU A 77 -10.43 13.43 -2.84
N ASP A 78 -10.89 12.66 -3.84
CA ASP A 78 -12.06 13.02 -4.65
C ASP A 78 -13.38 12.84 -3.89
N ASN A 79 -13.37 12.11 -2.76
CA ASN A 79 -14.57 11.80 -1.96
C ASN A 79 -15.71 11.18 -2.80
N SER A 80 -15.36 10.40 -3.84
CA SER A 80 -16.31 9.82 -4.79
C SER A 80 -16.13 8.30 -4.88
N PRO A 81 -17.20 7.52 -4.68
CA PRO A 81 -17.17 6.08 -4.93
C PRO A 81 -16.75 5.72 -6.36
N GLU A 82 -17.17 6.53 -7.35
CA GLU A 82 -16.84 6.35 -8.76
C GLU A 82 -15.33 6.49 -8.99
N ALA A 83 -14.67 7.44 -8.34
CA ALA A 83 -13.22 7.60 -8.41
C ALA A 83 -12.50 6.35 -7.87
N ILE A 84 -12.95 5.79 -6.75
CA ILE A 84 -12.35 4.56 -6.18
C ILE A 84 -12.58 3.34 -7.10
N ILE A 85 -13.75 3.22 -7.74
CA ILE A 85 -14.03 2.17 -8.73
C ILE A 85 -13.11 2.31 -9.95
N GLU A 86 -12.86 3.53 -10.41
CA GLU A 86 -11.92 3.78 -11.51
C GLU A 86 -10.47 3.49 -11.13
N MET A 87 -10.05 3.77 -9.88
CA MET A 87 -8.76 3.29 -9.36
C MET A 87 -8.67 1.77 -9.47
N SER A 88 -9.67 1.04 -8.97
CA SER A 88 -9.71 -0.43 -9.06
C SER A 88 -9.53 -0.92 -10.50
N ARG A 89 -10.30 -0.38 -11.45
CA ARG A 89 -10.28 -0.77 -12.86
C ARG A 89 -8.93 -0.47 -13.53
N THR A 90 -8.30 0.65 -13.19
CA THR A 90 -7.04 1.06 -13.79
C THR A 90 -5.86 0.30 -13.18
N LEU A 91 -5.82 0.10 -11.87
CA LEU A 91 -4.81 -0.70 -11.16
C LEU A 91 -4.68 -2.13 -11.72
N ALA A 92 -5.80 -2.77 -12.06
CA ALA A 92 -5.81 -4.11 -12.67
C ALA A 92 -5.01 -4.20 -13.98
N GLN A 93 -4.90 -3.10 -14.73
CA GLN A 93 -4.12 -3.06 -15.98
C GLN A 93 -2.61 -3.02 -15.72
N PHE A 94 -2.19 -2.75 -14.48
CA PHE A 94 -0.80 -2.67 -14.03
C PHE A 94 -0.42 -3.84 -13.12
N GLY A 95 -1.20 -4.93 -13.15
CA GLY A 95 -0.91 -6.18 -12.41
C GLY A 95 -1.32 -6.16 -10.93
N VAL A 96 -1.94 -5.07 -10.45
CA VAL A 96 -2.47 -4.98 -9.09
C VAL A 96 -3.85 -5.63 -9.04
N THR A 97 -4.03 -6.61 -8.16
CA THR A 97 -5.31 -7.32 -8.01
C THR A 97 -6.03 -7.03 -6.71
N ALA A 98 -5.36 -6.39 -5.75
CA ALA A 98 -5.98 -5.92 -4.52
C ALA A 98 -5.24 -4.70 -3.97
N PHE A 99 -5.95 -3.81 -3.28
CA PHE A 99 -5.35 -2.59 -2.75
C PHE A 99 -6.13 -2.03 -1.55
N ASN A 100 -5.47 -1.14 -0.81
CA ASN A 100 -6.07 -0.32 0.25
C ASN A 100 -6.05 1.16 -0.17
N PRO A 101 -7.18 1.75 -0.57
CA PRO A 101 -7.26 3.19 -0.75
C PRO A 101 -6.81 3.92 0.51
N THR A 102 -5.81 4.79 0.37
CA THR A 102 -5.16 5.47 1.48
C THR A 102 -5.62 6.91 1.58
N LEU A 103 -6.07 7.31 2.76
CA LEU A 103 -6.57 8.65 3.04
C LEU A 103 -5.47 9.49 3.71
N TYR A 104 -5.35 10.74 3.27
CA TYR A 104 -4.55 11.74 3.97
C TYR A 104 -5.21 12.20 5.28
N PRO A 105 -4.44 12.69 6.27
CA PRO A 105 -4.95 13.52 7.34
C PRO A 105 -5.69 14.73 6.76
N SER A 106 -6.93 14.91 7.17
CA SER A 106 -7.78 16.05 6.79
C SER A 106 -8.73 16.38 7.92
N GLU A 107 -9.55 17.41 7.76
CA GLU A 107 -10.62 17.72 8.71
C GLU A 107 -11.52 16.49 8.93
N PRO A 108 -12.01 16.23 10.16
CA PRO A 108 -12.76 15.03 10.48
C PRO A 108 -13.92 14.73 9.53
N ASP A 109 -14.67 15.76 9.11
CA ASP A 109 -15.81 15.58 8.21
C ASP A 109 -15.38 15.21 6.78
N THR A 110 -14.21 15.70 6.34
CA THR A 110 -13.59 15.28 5.07
C THR A 110 -13.14 13.83 5.15
N MET A 111 -12.42 13.43 6.22
CA MET A 111 -12.03 12.03 6.40
C MET A 111 -13.26 11.11 6.41
N ILE A 112 -14.34 11.48 7.11
CA ILE A 112 -15.60 10.71 7.13
C ILE A 112 -16.20 10.61 5.73
N ALA A 113 -16.18 11.68 4.93
CA ALA A 113 -16.67 11.66 3.56
C ALA A 113 -15.84 10.73 2.66
N SER A 114 -14.50 10.81 2.74
CA SER A 114 -13.60 9.92 2.01
C SER A 114 -13.81 8.45 2.41
N ILE A 115 -13.95 8.19 3.71
CA ILE A 115 -14.21 6.84 4.24
C ILE A 115 -15.50 6.27 3.65
N LYS A 116 -16.60 7.04 3.69
CA LYS A 116 -17.88 6.62 3.14
C LYS A 116 -17.80 6.37 1.63
N ALA A 117 -17.05 7.20 0.90
CA ALA A 117 -16.86 7.01 -0.53
C ALA A 117 -16.17 5.66 -0.85
N VAL A 118 -15.17 5.26 -0.05
CA VAL A 118 -14.53 3.95 -0.20
C VAL A 118 -15.49 2.83 0.18
N VAL A 119 -16.20 2.92 1.31
CA VAL A 119 -17.19 1.91 1.74
C VAL A 119 -18.26 1.71 0.67
N ASP A 120 -18.78 2.80 0.10
CA ASP A 120 -19.78 2.76 -0.97
C ASP A 120 -19.25 2.15 -2.26
N ALA A 121 -17.94 2.16 -2.51
CA ALA A 121 -17.30 1.52 -3.65
C ALA A 121 -17.06 0.02 -3.45
N MET A 122 -16.89 -0.44 -2.21
CA MET A 122 -16.60 -1.84 -1.88
C MET A 122 -17.71 -2.78 -2.36
N GLY A 123 -17.32 -3.85 -3.06
CA GLY A 123 -18.22 -4.81 -3.70
C GLY A 123 -18.78 -4.36 -5.06
N LYS A 124 -18.53 -3.12 -5.48
CA LYS A 124 -18.93 -2.58 -6.80
C LYS A 124 -17.75 -2.46 -7.76
N GLU A 125 -16.53 -2.70 -7.28
CA GLU A 125 -15.34 -2.63 -8.09
C GLU A 125 -15.28 -3.73 -9.17
N SER A 126 -14.62 -3.44 -10.29
CA SER A 126 -14.54 -4.36 -11.44
C SER A 126 -13.11 -4.77 -11.82
N GLY A 127 -12.10 -4.22 -11.16
CA GLY A 127 -10.68 -4.54 -11.33
C GLY A 127 -10.06 -5.06 -10.03
N ALA A 128 -9.04 -4.36 -9.53
CA ALA A 128 -8.38 -4.69 -8.27
C ALA A 128 -9.38 -4.63 -7.09
N ARG A 129 -9.36 -5.64 -6.23
CA ARG A 129 -10.26 -5.73 -5.05
C ARG A 129 -9.89 -4.69 -4.00
N ILE A 130 -10.90 -4.05 -3.41
CA ILE A 130 -10.69 -3.18 -2.25
C ILE A 130 -10.66 -4.08 -1.00
N MET A 131 -9.52 -4.15 -0.29
CA MET A 131 -9.40 -5.01 0.90
C MET A 131 -9.85 -4.32 2.19
N GLY A 132 -9.87 -3.00 2.18
CA GLY A 132 -10.21 -2.13 3.30
C GLY A 132 -9.63 -0.75 3.10
N LEU A 133 -9.62 0.07 4.14
CA LEU A 133 -9.07 1.43 4.14
C LEU A 133 -7.74 1.50 4.90
N HIS A 134 -6.83 2.29 4.37
CA HIS A 134 -5.65 2.76 5.09
C HIS A 134 -5.85 4.23 5.48
N LEU A 135 -5.74 4.53 6.77
CA LEU A 135 -5.68 5.92 7.24
C LEU A 135 -4.22 6.31 7.50
N GLU A 136 -3.64 7.17 6.67
CA GLU A 136 -2.28 7.65 6.90
C GLU A 136 -2.28 8.82 7.91
N GLY A 137 -2.65 8.53 9.17
CA GLY A 137 -2.91 9.53 10.21
C GLY A 137 -4.40 9.59 10.62
N PRO A 138 -4.84 10.64 11.34
CA PRO A 138 -4.18 11.93 11.57
C PRO A 138 -3.28 11.97 12.82
N PHE A 139 -3.11 10.85 13.53
CA PHE A 139 -2.36 10.77 14.79
C PHE A 139 -0.84 10.59 14.55
N ILE A 140 -0.27 11.53 13.80
CA ILE A 140 1.14 11.53 13.35
C ILE A 140 1.89 12.78 13.84
N SER A 141 3.22 12.73 13.77
CA SER A 141 4.11 13.71 14.40
C SER A 141 4.16 15.03 13.64
N PRO A 142 3.97 16.19 14.30
CA PRO A 142 4.17 17.50 13.67
C PRO A 142 5.63 17.74 13.27
N ASP A 143 6.59 17.00 13.84
CA ASP A 143 8.01 17.10 13.52
C ASP A 143 8.39 16.33 12.24
N ARG A 144 7.47 15.54 11.66
CA ARG A 144 7.68 14.70 10.48
C ARG A 144 6.47 14.72 9.55
N LEU A 145 6.05 15.92 9.17
CA LEU A 145 4.89 16.13 8.29
C LEU A 145 5.06 15.57 6.87
N GLY A 146 6.28 15.60 6.32
CA GLY A 146 6.46 15.39 4.89
C GLY A 146 5.63 16.42 4.12
N VAL A 147 4.66 15.97 3.33
CA VAL A 147 3.72 16.84 2.62
C VAL A 147 2.38 17.08 3.29
N GLN A 148 2.14 16.44 4.43
CA GLN A 148 0.95 16.67 5.23
C GLN A 148 0.94 18.10 5.78
N ARG A 149 -0.27 18.61 6.02
CA ARG A 149 -0.47 19.97 6.53
C ARG A 149 -0.60 19.96 8.06
N PRO A 150 0.08 20.86 8.80
CA PRO A 150 0.00 20.88 10.27
C PRO A 150 -1.43 20.96 10.81
N GLU A 151 -2.29 21.73 10.14
CA GLU A 151 -3.68 21.94 10.55
C GLU A 151 -4.57 20.70 10.40
N THR A 152 -4.17 19.71 9.61
CA THR A 152 -4.95 18.47 9.43
C THR A 152 -4.56 17.38 10.43
N LEU A 153 -3.58 17.63 11.29
CA LEU A 153 -3.16 16.70 12.32
C LEU A 153 -4.09 16.74 13.53
N SER A 154 -4.15 15.63 14.25
CA SER A 154 -4.86 15.53 15.52
C SER A 154 -3.97 14.89 16.57
N SER A 155 -4.04 15.39 17.81
CA SER A 155 -3.59 14.59 18.95
C SER A 155 -4.41 13.30 19.03
N VAL A 156 -3.87 12.24 19.63
CA VAL A 156 -4.64 11.00 19.82
C VAL A 156 -5.97 11.31 20.49
N HIS A 157 -7.07 10.98 19.81
CA HIS A 157 -8.43 11.29 20.22
C HIS A 157 -9.34 10.09 19.96
N ILE A 158 -9.62 9.30 20.99
CA ILE A 158 -10.38 8.04 20.87
C ILE A 158 -11.78 8.26 20.29
N GLU A 159 -12.48 9.33 20.67
CA GLU A 159 -13.80 9.64 20.11
C GLU A 159 -13.74 9.95 18.60
N LEU A 160 -12.66 10.57 18.11
CA LEU A 160 -12.48 10.78 16.67
C LEU A 160 -12.25 9.44 15.98
N MET A 161 -11.37 8.59 16.55
CA MET A 161 -11.17 7.23 16.04
C MET A 161 -12.47 6.42 16.01
N GLU A 162 -13.33 6.54 17.03
CA GLU A 162 -14.65 5.90 17.08
C GLU A 162 -15.57 6.38 15.95
N ARG A 163 -15.58 7.68 15.66
CA ARG A 163 -16.34 8.26 14.55
C ARG A 163 -15.84 7.74 13.20
N LEU A 164 -14.52 7.71 12.99
CA LEU A 164 -13.90 7.18 11.77
C LEU A 164 -14.20 5.68 11.60
N TRP A 165 -14.06 4.89 12.67
CA TRP A 165 -14.39 3.47 12.67
C TRP A 165 -15.86 3.22 12.33
N THR A 166 -16.78 3.97 12.95
CA THR A 166 -18.21 3.85 12.68
C THR A 166 -18.53 4.21 11.23
N ALA A 167 -17.95 5.29 10.71
CA ALA A 167 -18.12 5.69 9.31
C ALA A 167 -17.58 4.65 8.32
N SER A 168 -16.54 3.90 8.72
CA SER A 168 -15.95 2.86 7.88
C SER A 168 -16.71 1.54 7.87
N GLU A 169 -17.76 1.40 8.69
CA GLU A 169 -18.49 0.15 8.88
C GLU A 169 -17.58 -1.04 9.27
N GLY A 170 -16.43 -0.73 9.87
CA GLY A 170 -15.42 -1.70 10.27
C GLY A 170 -14.41 -2.09 9.19
N HIS A 171 -14.30 -1.31 8.11
CA HIS A 171 -13.39 -1.58 6.99
C HIS A 171 -12.02 -0.89 7.07
N ILE A 172 -11.71 -0.14 8.14
CA ILE A 172 -10.32 0.33 8.36
C ILE A 172 -9.46 -0.90 8.70
N VAL A 173 -8.44 -1.18 7.89
CA VAL A 173 -7.57 -2.36 8.06
C VAL A 173 -6.17 -1.98 8.53
N ASN A 174 -5.68 -0.80 8.17
CA ASN A 174 -4.42 -0.26 8.66
C ASN A 174 -4.49 1.25 8.91
N MET A 175 -3.63 1.73 9.82
CA MET A 175 -3.48 3.15 10.12
C MET A 175 -2.03 3.50 10.44
N THR A 176 -1.51 4.55 9.81
CA THR A 176 -0.21 5.14 10.13
C THR A 176 -0.32 6.07 11.33
N VAL A 177 0.58 5.90 12.29
CA VAL A 177 0.61 6.64 13.55
C VAL A 177 2.05 6.94 13.96
N ALA A 178 2.22 7.96 14.80
CA ALA A 178 3.50 8.29 15.41
C ALA A 178 3.59 7.75 16.85
N PRO A 179 4.41 6.71 17.14
CA PRO A 179 4.46 6.05 18.44
C PRO A 179 4.71 6.98 19.64
N GLU A 180 5.44 8.07 19.44
CA GLU A 180 5.82 9.04 20.49
C GLU A 180 4.67 9.96 20.93
N ILE A 181 3.54 9.98 20.20
CA ILE A 181 2.43 10.86 20.54
C ILE A 181 1.72 10.38 21.81
N LYS A 182 1.49 11.32 22.73
CA LYS A 182 0.77 11.06 23.98
C LYS A 182 -0.59 10.41 23.70
N GLY A 183 -0.88 9.32 24.40
CA GLY A 183 -2.12 8.54 24.25
C GLY A 183 -2.01 7.36 23.28
N MET A 184 -0.90 7.21 22.57
CA MET A 184 -0.77 6.18 21.52
C MET A 184 -0.98 4.75 22.02
N ARG A 185 -0.55 4.43 23.24
CA ARG A 185 -0.79 3.10 23.83
C ARG A 185 -2.29 2.77 23.95
N GLU A 186 -3.12 3.75 24.34
CA GLU A 186 -4.56 3.55 24.44
C GLU A 186 -5.19 3.33 23.06
N LEU A 187 -4.79 4.14 22.08
CA LEU A 187 -5.22 3.99 20.69
C LEU A 187 -4.81 2.61 20.13
N ALA A 188 -3.57 2.18 20.37
CA ALA A 188 -3.08 0.87 19.92
C ALA A 188 -3.90 -0.29 20.48
N LEU A 189 -4.20 -0.28 21.78
CA LEU A 189 -5.03 -1.30 22.41
C LEU A 189 -6.49 -1.27 21.91
N TYR A 190 -7.00 -0.09 21.55
CA TYR A 190 -8.31 0.07 20.92
C TYR A 190 -8.32 -0.54 19.51
N CYS A 191 -7.33 -0.21 18.68
CA CYS A 191 -7.18 -0.65 17.30
C CYS A 191 -6.96 -2.17 17.19
N ILE A 192 -6.16 -2.76 18.08
CA ILE A 192 -5.93 -4.23 18.12
C ILE A 192 -7.23 -5.00 18.30
N LYS A 193 -8.13 -4.54 19.19
CA LYS A 193 -9.43 -5.20 19.41
C LYS A 193 -10.34 -5.18 18.18
N LYS A 194 -10.02 -4.34 17.20
CA LYS A 194 -10.74 -4.15 15.93
C LYS A 194 -10.00 -4.75 14.74
N ASN A 195 -8.88 -5.43 14.97
CA ASN A 195 -7.99 -5.95 13.94
C ASN A 195 -7.44 -4.87 12.99
N ILE A 196 -7.25 -3.65 13.47
CA ILE A 196 -6.57 -2.58 12.73
C ILE A 196 -5.07 -2.70 12.98
N VAL A 197 -4.29 -2.85 11.91
CA VAL A 197 -2.82 -2.85 11.97
C VAL A 197 -2.34 -1.41 12.10
N LEU A 198 -1.74 -1.06 13.25
CA LEU A 198 -1.04 0.22 13.39
C LEU A 198 0.37 0.13 12.81
N GLN A 199 0.73 1.16 12.04
CA GLN A 199 2.01 1.28 11.35
C GLN A 199 2.74 2.53 11.85
N ALA A 200 3.98 2.39 12.31
CA ALA A 200 4.80 3.53 12.73
C ALA A 200 5.27 4.31 11.48
N GLY A 201 4.88 5.58 11.37
CA GLY A 201 5.27 6.45 10.26
C GLY A 201 4.98 7.91 10.59
N HIS A 202 5.52 8.84 9.80
CA HIS A 202 5.43 10.27 10.10
C HIS A 202 5.80 10.56 11.56
N THR A 203 6.94 10.03 12.01
CA THR A 203 7.30 9.90 13.43
C THR A 203 8.69 10.41 13.72
N ASN A 204 8.83 11.27 14.73
CA ASN A 204 10.12 11.69 15.26
C ASN A 204 10.54 10.86 16.49
N ALA A 205 9.98 9.65 16.63
CA ALA A 205 10.19 8.76 17.76
C ALA A 205 11.69 8.52 18.05
N THR A 206 12.06 8.51 19.32
CA THR A 206 13.32 7.89 19.72
C THR A 206 13.23 6.38 19.55
N TYR A 207 14.37 5.69 19.61
CA TYR A 207 14.38 4.24 19.66
C TYR A 207 13.50 3.69 20.81
N GLU A 208 13.53 4.31 21.99
CA GLU A 208 12.72 3.89 23.13
C GLU A 208 11.21 4.06 22.86
N ASN A 209 10.80 5.16 22.20
CA ASN A 209 9.40 5.33 21.81
C ASN A 209 8.93 4.25 20.82
N MET A 210 9.80 3.83 19.90
CA MET A 210 9.50 2.71 19.00
C MET A 210 9.31 1.40 19.76
N VAL A 211 10.23 1.09 20.68
CA VAL A 211 10.14 -0.11 21.53
C VAL A 211 8.85 -0.10 22.37
N GLU A 212 8.46 1.05 22.93
CA GLU A 212 7.20 1.21 23.65
C GLU A 212 5.97 1.00 22.72
N GLY A 213 6.02 1.51 21.49
CA GLY A 213 5.02 1.28 20.46
C GLY A 213 4.88 -0.22 20.11
N MET A 214 6.01 -0.92 19.95
CA MET A 214 6.03 -2.36 19.70
C MET A 214 5.42 -3.16 20.85
N GLN A 215 5.69 -2.77 22.11
CA GLN A 215 5.03 -3.35 23.29
C GLN A 215 3.51 -3.12 23.32
N ALA A 216 3.01 -2.15 22.56
CA ALA A 216 1.60 -1.90 22.34
C ALA A 216 1.06 -2.52 21.03
N GLY A 217 1.88 -3.28 20.29
CA GLY A 217 1.51 -4.01 19.08
C GLY A 217 1.72 -3.26 17.76
N ILE A 218 2.40 -2.11 17.77
CA ILE A 218 2.81 -1.40 16.54
C ILE A 218 4.04 -2.12 15.97
N LEU A 219 3.80 -3.15 15.14
CA LEU A 219 4.83 -4.06 14.59
C LEU A 219 5.01 -3.93 13.07
N HIS A 220 4.53 -2.83 12.51
CA HIS A 220 4.70 -2.47 11.10
C HIS A 220 5.16 -1.03 11.01
N SER A 221 5.89 -0.65 9.96
CA SER A 221 6.24 0.75 9.69
C SER A 221 5.84 1.18 8.29
N THR A 222 5.37 2.42 8.17
CA THR A 222 5.04 3.05 6.90
C THR A 222 6.32 3.58 6.24
N HIS A 223 6.41 3.41 4.92
CA HIS A 223 7.48 3.82 3.99
C HIS A 223 8.87 4.08 4.62
N ILE A 224 9.56 3.01 5.05
CA ILE A 224 10.85 3.08 5.76
C ILE A 224 11.81 4.13 5.20
N PHE A 225 12.47 4.85 6.11
CA PHE A 225 13.33 6.04 5.90
C PHE A 225 12.59 7.35 5.63
N ASN A 226 11.38 7.33 5.08
CA ASN A 226 10.63 8.54 4.74
C ASN A 226 9.86 9.05 5.97
N ALA A 227 9.84 10.38 6.13
CA ALA A 227 9.14 11.07 7.22
C ALA A 227 9.33 10.42 8.61
N MET A 228 10.54 9.98 8.93
CA MET A 228 10.84 9.38 10.24
C MET A 228 12.14 9.89 10.85
N SER A 229 12.40 9.61 12.13
CA SER A 229 13.68 9.94 12.75
C SER A 229 14.82 9.12 12.16
N GLU A 230 15.90 9.81 11.81
CA GLU A 230 17.09 9.23 11.19
C GLU A 230 17.86 8.34 12.16
N MET A 231 18.69 7.45 11.59
CA MET A 231 19.55 6.58 12.37
C MET A 231 20.80 7.32 12.87
N HIS A 232 21.03 7.30 14.18
CA HIS A 232 22.22 7.87 14.81
C HIS A 232 22.83 6.90 15.85
N HIS A 233 24.16 6.85 15.99
CA HIS A 233 24.86 5.82 16.79
C HIS A 233 24.57 5.83 18.30
N ARG A 234 24.05 6.93 18.85
CA ARG A 234 23.62 7.03 20.27
C ARG A 234 22.13 6.87 20.48
N ASN A 235 21.35 6.99 19.42
CA ASN A 235 19.89 6.82 19.43
C ASN A 235 19.50 6.38 18.02
N PRO A 236 19.23 5.08 17.80
CA PRO A 236 18.92 4.55 16.49
C PRO A 236 17.68 5.18 15.83
N GLY A 237 16.81 5.86 16.60
CA GLY A 237 15.57 6.44 16.09
C GLY A 237 14.61 5.38 15.53
N ALA A 238 13.66 5.83 14.71
CA ALA A 238 12.67 5.00 14.06
C ALA A 238 13.30 4.11 12.98
N ALA A 239 14.10 4.70 12.08
CA ALA A 239 14.76 3.95 11.02
C ALA A 239 15.66 2.83 11.59
N GLY A 240 16.42 3.14 12.65
CA GLY A 240 17.26 2.14 13.32
C GLY A 240 16.45 1.09 14.06
N ALA A 241 15.36 1.44 14.74
CA ALA A 241 14.48 0.45 15.40
C ALA A 241 13.94 -0.58 14.40
N ILE A 242 13.48 -0.13 13.22
CA ILE A 242 12.93 -1.01 12.17
C ILE A 242 13.97 -2.01 11.66
N LEU A 243 15.25 -1.62 11.56
CA LEU A 243 16.34 -2.50 11.17
C LEU A 243 16.73 -3.47 12.29
N ILE A 244 16.88 -2.95 13.52
CA ILE A 244 17.32 -3.73 14.69
C ILE A 244 16.31 -4.84 15.05
N HIS A 245 15.01 -4.62 14.83
CA HIS A 245 13.94 -5.53 15.21
C HIS A 245 13.42 -6.36 14.03
N PRO A 246 13.86 -7.63 13.87
CA PRO A 246 13.42 -8.49 12.76
C PRO A 246 11.93 -8.87 12.81
N GLU A 247 11.28 -8.71 13.97
CA GLU A 247 9.85 -8.91 14.14
C GLU A 247 9.01 -7.81 13.48
N MET A 248 9.55 -6.60 13.34
CA MET A 248 8.85 -5.51 12.67
C MET A 248 8.80 -5.76 11.17
N THR A 249 7.66 -5.47 10.56
CA THR A 249 7.50 -5.41 9.11
C THR A 249 7.63 -3.96 8.65
N CYS A 250 8.02 -3.70 7.41
CA CYS A 250 8.13 -2.33 6.90
C CYS A 250 7.68 -2.23 5.45
N GLU A 251 6.98 -1.15 5.13
CA GLU A 251 6.74 -0.75 3.76
C GLU A 251 8.01 -0.14 3.14
N LEU A 252 8.20 -0.37 1.84
CA LEU A 252 9.27 0.21 1.05
C LEU A 252 8.70 0.76 -0.26
N ILE A 253 9.02 2.02 -0.57
CA ILE A 253 8.80 2.62 -1.88
C ILE A 253 10.06 2.40 -2.71
N ALA A 254 10.04 1.42 -3.62
CA ALA A 254 11.20 1.02 -4.41
C ALA A 254 11.30 1.76 -5.76
N ASP A 255 11.25 3.08 -5.75
CA ASP A 255 11.39 3.91 -6.97
C ASP A 255 12.83 4.39 -7.23
N GLY A 256 13.72 4.27 -6.23
CA GLY A 256 15.10 4.74 -6.28
C GLY A 256 15.29 6.22 -5.95
N PHE A 257 14.21 6.95 -5.65
CA PHE A 257 14.20 8.38 -5.34
C PHE A 257 13.82 8.65 -3.89
N HIS A 258 12.74 8.01 -3.41
CA HIS A 258 12.37 8.03 -2.00
C HIS A 258 13.43 7.34 -1.14
N VAL A 259 13.97 6.24 -1.65
CA VAL A 259 15.05 5.50 -0.98
C VAL A 259 16.18 5.25 -1.96
N HIS A 260 17.39 5.70 -1.61
CA HIS A 260 18.58 5.47 -2.41
C HIS A 260 18.78 3.95 -2.65
N PRO A 261 19.12 3.49 -3.88
CA PRO A 261 19.23 2.06 -4.17
C PRO A 261 20.16 1.26 -3.24
N ASP A 262 21.24 1.87 -2.75
CA ASP A 262 22.12 1.21 -1.77
C ASP A 262 21.49 1.05 -0.38
N LEU A 263 20.55 1.91 0.02
CA LEU A 263 19.77 1.72 1.25
C LEU A 263 18.71 0.62 1.07
N ILE A 264 18.14 0.48 -0.13
CA ILE A 264 17.28 -0.67 -0.46
C ILE A 264 18.08 -1.97 -0.34
N ARG A 265 19.28 -2.03 -0.93
CA ARG A 265 20.17 -3.19 -0.83
C ARG A 265 20.58 -3.47 0.62
N LEU A 266 20.85 -2.43 1.41
CA LEU A 266 21.15 -2.55 2.83
C LEU A 266 19.97 -3.17 3.59
N LEU A 267 18.75 -2.65 3.36
CA LEU A 267 17.52 -3.15 3.97
C LEU A 267 17.29 -4.63 3.66
N VAL A 268 17.36 -5.02 2.38
CA VAL A 268 17.16 -6.41 1.94
C VAL A 268 18.23 -7.36 2.48
N ARG A 269 19.45 -6.86 2.72
CA ARG A 269 20.53 -7.65 3.32
C ARG A 269 20.29 -7.91 4.81
N ASP A 270 19.79 -6.93 5.54
CA ASP A 270 19.71 -6.94 7.00
C ASP A 270 18.35 -7.46 7.51
N LYS A 271 17.28 -7.11 6.82
CA LYS A 271 15.90 -7.45 7.19
C LYS A 271 15.42 -8.69 6.43
N PRO A 272 14.74 -9.64 7.09
CA PRO A 272 14.16 -10.78 6.39
C PRO A 272 13.23 -10.34 5.26
N LEU A 273 13.32 -10.99 4.10
CA LEU A 273 12.59 -10.55 2.90
C LEU A 273 11.06 -10.59 3.09
N ASP A 274 10.56 -11.56 3.87
CA ASP A 274 9.15 -11.67 4.25
C ASP A 274 8.68 -10.58 5.24
N LYS A 275 9.58 -9.67 5.64
CA LYS A 275 9.30 -8.51 6.48
C LYS A 275 9.32 -7.19 5.72
N ILE A 276 9.59 -7.22 4.42
CA ILE A 276 9.60 -6.04 3.56
C ILE A 276 8.37 -6.11 2.67
N VAL A 277 7.53 -5.08 2.71
CA VAL A 277 6.32 -4.96 1.90
C VAL A 277 6.57 -3.87 0.87
N LEU A 278 6.56 -4.21 -0.41
CA LEU A 278 6.58 -3.21 -1.47
C LEU A 278 5.24 -2.48 -1.48
N VAL A 279 5.28 -1.15 -1.47
CA VAL A 279 4.11 -0.29 -1.69
C VAL A 279 4.44 0.75 -2.74
N THR A 280 3.41 1.33 -3.35
CA THR A 280 3.67 2.45 -4.27
C THR A 280 3.74 3.78 -3.54
N ASP A 281 2.86 4.02 -2.57
CA ASP A 281 2.58 5.39 -2.11
C ASP A 281 2.31 6.33 -3.30
N SER A 282 1.59 5.79 -4.31
CA SER A 282 1.34 6.53 -5.54
C SER A 282 0.23 7.55 -5.35
N LEU A 283 0.44 8.72 -5.96
CA LEU A 283 -0.55 9.79 -5.91
C LEU A 283 -1.55 9.70 -7.06
N LYS A 284 -2.69 10.38 -6.91
CA LYS A 284 -3.72 10.55 -7.94
C LYS A 284 -3.17 10.77 -9.36
N PRO A 285 -2.15 11.61 -9.61
CA PRO A 285 -1.67 11.86 -10.96
C PRO A 285 -0.80 10.75 -11.56
N THR A 286 -0.48 9.69 -10.83
CA THR A 286 0.28 8.53 -11.36
C THR A 286 -0.43 7.94 -12.56
N GLU A 287 0.25 7.78 -13.70
CA GLU A 287 -0.34 7.31 -14.96
C GLU A 287 -1.51 8.18 -15.50
N GLN A 288 -1.72 9.39 -14.96
CA GLN A 288 -2.69 10.35 -15.49
C GLN A 288 -2.20 10.90 -16.84
N ARG A 289 -3.04 10.80 -17.87
CA ARG A 289 -2.64 11.13 -19.25
C ARG A 289 -2.90 12.58 -19.66
N THR A 290 -3.85 13.25 -19.03
CA THR A 290 -4.31 14.58 -19.44
C THR A 290 -4.71 15.42 -18.22
N GLY A 291 -4.73 16.74 -18.41
CA GLY A 291 -5.12 17.70 -17.37
C GLY A 291 -3.98 18.08 -16.42
N ASN A 292 -4.30 18.92 -15.46
CA ASN A 292 -3.34 19.36 -14.44
C ASN A 292 -3.10 18.23 -13.43
N LEU A 293 -1.87 18.13 -12.94
CA LEU A 293 -1.50 17.17 -11.91
C LEU A 293 -1.77 17.81 -10.55
N ILE A 294 -2.79 17.31 -9.87
CA ILE A 294 -3.21 17.76 -8.54
C ILE A 294 -3.13 16.56 -7.59
N ALA A 295 -2.51 16.75 -6.43
CA ALA A 295 -2.49 15.78 -5.34
C ALA A 295 -2.72 16.51 -4.00
N ASN A 296 -3.61 15.97 -3.17
CA ASN A 296 -4.03 16.50 -1.87
C ASN A 296 -4.38 18.00 -1.92
N GLY A 297 -5.05 18.42 -3.00
CA GLY A 297 -5.48 19.80 -3.23
C GLY A 297 -4.38 20.76 -3.72
N GLU A 298 -3.17 20.27 -3.97
CA GLU A 298 -2.00 21.06 -4.39
C GLU A 298 -1.58 20.68 -5.81
N GLU A 299 -1.05 21.66 -6.57
CA GLU A 299 -0.46 21.38 -7.88
C GLU A 299 0.91 20.72 -7.70
N VAL A 300 1.13 19.62 -8.41
CA VAL A 300 2.38 18.87 -8.41
C VAL A 300 3.00 18.82 -9.80
N ILE A 301 4.31 18.61 -9.86
CA ILE A 301 5.07 18.40 -11.10
C ILE A 301 5.78 17.05 -10.98
N TYR A 302 5.78 16.30 -12.08
CA TYR A 302 6.53 15.04 -12.16
C TYR A 302 7.99 15.28 -12.50
N HIS A 303 8.89 14.85 -11.61
CA HIS A 303 10.34 14.92 -11.77
C HIS A 303 10.93 13.55 -11.43
N ASP A 304 11.68 12.96 -12.37
CA ASP A 304 12.47 11.74 -12.16
C ASP A 304 11.76 10.69 -11.28
N GLY A 305 10.56 10.22 -11.67
CA GLY A 305 9.86 9.12 -10.98
C GLY A 305 8.99 9.49 -9.76
N CYS A 306 9.05 10.74 -9.27
CA CYS A 306 8.24 11.18 -8.14
C CYS A 306 7.54 12.52 -8.41
N PHE A 307 6.56 12.85 -7.57
CA PHE A 307 5.86 14.12 -7.64
C PHE A 307 6.47 15.12 -6.67
N HIS A 308 6.65 16.35 -7.14
CA HIS A 308 7.13 17.47 -6.35
C HIS A 308 6.03 18.52 -6.26
N ARG A 309 5.82 19.06 -5.07
CA ARG A 309 4.85 20.15 -4.89
C ARG A 309 5.36 21.41 -5.58
N LYS A 310 4.57 21.95 -6.50
CA LYS A 310 5.01 23.05 -7.39
C LYS A 310 5.47 24.32 -6.65
N LYS A 311 4.90 24.58 -5.46
CA LYS A 311 5.16 25.83 -4.72
C LYS A 311 6.54 25.88 -4.05
N ASP A 312 7.11 24.73 -3.70
CA ASP A 312 8.32 24.64 -2.86
C ASP A 312 9.21 23.40 -3.10
N ASP A 313 8.90 22.61 -4.13
CA ASP A 313 9.72 21.49 -4.62
C ASP A 313 9.89 20.32 -3.61
N VAL A 314 9.03 20.24 -2.60
CA VAL A 314 9.02 19.12 -1.64
C VAL A 314 8.44 17.88 -2.34
N ILE A 315 9.11 16.73 -2.21
CA ILE A 315 8.61 15.42 -2.68
C ILE A 315 7.26 15.15 -2.02
N ALA A 316 6.22 14.94 -2.83
CA ALA A 316 4.82 14.82 -2.44
C ALA A 316 4.24 13.41 -2.51
N GLY A 317 5.10 12.41 -2.74
CA GLY A 317 4.74 11.01 -2.96
C GLY A 317 5.29 10.51 -4.29
N SER A 318 5.06 9.23 -4.58
CA SER A 318 5.64 8.60 -5.76
C SER A 318 4.72 8.68 -6.98
N ALA A 319 5.32 8.45 -8.16
CA ALA A 319 4.59 8.07 -9.37
C ALA A 319 4.82 6.58 -9.71
N LEU A 320 5.11 5.77 -8.69
CA LEU A 320 5.48 4.37 -8.85
C LEU A 320 4.26 3.52 -9.20
N THR A 321 4.45 2.52 -10.04
CA THR A 321 3.49 1.41 -10.22
C THR A 321 4.07 0.17 -9.57
N MET A 322 3.24 -0.72 -9.03
CA MET A 322 3.73 -1.95 -8.37
C MET A 322 4.64 -2.77 -9.28
N ILE A 323 4.32 -2.88 -10.59
CA ILE A 323 5.14 -3.61 -11.55
C ILE A 323 6.51 -2.96 -11.78
N ASN A 324 6.61 -1.63 -11.74
CA ASN A 324 7.89 -0.93 -11.80
C ASN A 324 8.67 -1.10 -10.48
N GLY A 325 7.98 -1.09 -9.34
CA GLY A 325 8.61 -1.37 -8.04
C GLY A 325 9.20 -2.78 -7.96
N VAL A 326 8.54 -3.79 -8.53
CA VAL A 326 9.06 -5.17 -8.63
C VAL A 326 10.29 -5.26 -9.56
N LYS A 327 10.36 -4.41 -10.58
CA LYS A 327 11.45 -4.38 -11.55
C LYS A 327 12.74 -3.78 -10.99
N ASN A 328 12.62 -2.79 -10.11
CA ASN A 328 13.73 -2.01 -9.56
C ASN A 328 14.51 -2.79 -8.50
#